data_AF-A0A9D5QPV4-F1
#
_entry.id   AF-A0A9D5QPV4-F1
#
_cell.length_a   1.000
_cell.length_b   1.000
_cell.length_c   1.000
_cell.angle_alpha   90.00
_cell.angle_beta   90.00
_cell.angle_gamma   90.00
#
_symmetry.space_group_name_H-M   'P 1'
#
loop_
_entity.id
_entity.type
_entity.pdbx_description
1 polymer ?
#
loop_
_entity_poly.entity_id
_entity_poly.type
_entity_poly.pdbx_seq_one_letter_code
_entity_poly.pdbx_strand_id
1 'polypeptide(L)'
;MSEITRFDEDEAIKFIRATLSEEKNSQVSDDEILYIIDCIWDWYEKNGYLKIDADITDEEEIDIDKLVAYVKKELRRAGETLLVPEDVEPIVKAELQYEESIEDF
;
A
#
# COMPACT_ATOMS: atom_id res chain seq x y z
N MET A 1 -6.00 -8.23 26.61
CA MET A 1 -5.17 -8.69 25.49
C MET A 1 -5.93 -8.24 24.27
N SER A 2 -5.79 -6.96 23.93
CA SER A 2 -6.44 -6.35 22.77
C SER A 2 -5.96 -7.08 21.53
N GLU A 3 -6.88 -7.58 20.73
CA GLU A 3 -6.62 -8.03 19.37
C GLU A 3 -5.94 -6.86 18.66
N ILE A 4 -4.62 -6.94 18.48
CA ILE A 4 -3.94 -6.08 17.52
C ILE A 4 -4.55 -6.48 16.19
N THR A 5 -5.37 -5.61 15.60
CA THR A 5 -5.87 -5.71 14.23
C THR A 5 -4.64 -5.76 13.32
N ARG A 6 -4.14 -6.97 13.11
CA ARG A 6 -2.95 -7.22 12.31
C ARG A 6 -3.36 -7.07 10.86
N PHE A 7 -2.60 -6.30 10.09
CA PHE A 7 -2.75 -6.21 8.64
C PHE A 7 -2.83 -7.63 8.06
N ASP A 8 -3.90 -7.90 7.30
CA ASP A 8 -4.14 -9.17 6.63
C ASP A 8 -4.01 -8.95 5.12
N GLU A 9 -2.93 -9.47 4.53
CA GLU A 9 -2.60 -9.32 3.11
C GLU A 9 -3.70 -9.88 2.20
N ASP A 10 -4.35 -10.99 2.58
CA ASP A 10 -5.42 -11.60 1.79
C ASP A 10 -6.68 -10.72 1.76
N GLU A 11 -7.01 -10.10 2.89
CA GLU A 11 -8.12 -9.14 2.97
C GLU A 11 -7.78 -7.82 2.28
N ALA A 12 -6.55 -7.34 2.39
CA ALA A 12 -6.06 -6.17 1.67
C ALA A 12 -6.17 -6.37 0.14
N ILE A 13 -5.74 -7.52 -0.39
CA ILE A 13 -5.88 -7.86 -1.82
C ILE A 13 -7.36 -7.85 -2.22
N LYS A 14 -8.24 -8.47 -1.44
CA LYS A 14 -9.69 -8.47 -1.75
C LYS A 14 -10.27 -7.07 -1.76
N PHE A 15 -9.87 -6.21 -0.81
CA PHE A 15 -10.32 -4.84 -0.72
C PHE A 15 -9.84 -4.01 -1.92
N ILE A 16 -8.56 -4.10 -2.26
CA ILE A 16 -7.97 -3.47 -3.45
C ILE A 16 -8.68 -3.96 -4.72
N ARG A 17 -8.88 -5.28 -4.87
CA ARG A 17 -9.64 -5.83 -6.02
C ARG A 17 -11.07 -5.31 -6.07
N ALA A 18 -11.74 -5.11 -4.94
CA ALA A 18 -13.10 -4.57 -4.90
C ALA A 18 -13.17 -3.09 -5.29
N THR A 19 -12.08 -2.33 -5.08
CA THR A 19 -11.99 -0.92 -5.52
C THR A 19 -11.57 -0.76 -6.98
N LEU A 20 -10.84 -1.74 -7.52
CA LEU A 20 -10.44 -1.76 -8.93
C LEU A 20 -11.59 -2.16 -9.87
N SER A 21 -11.62 -1.57 -11.07
CA SER A 21 -12.53 -1.98 -12.15
C SER A 21 -12.22 -3.39 -12.66
N GLU A 22 -13.22 -4.07 -13.23
CA GLU A 22 -13.11 -5.44 -13.78
C GLU A 22 -11.98 -5.59 -14.82
N GLU A 23 -11.75 -4.57 -15.65
CA GLU A 23 -10.65 -4.53 -16.62
C GLU A 23 -9.27 -4.56 -15.94
N LYS A 24 -9.07 -3.73 -14.91
CA LYS A 24 -7.83 -3.69 -14.12
C LYS A 24 -7.61 -4.97 -13.33
N ASN A 25 -8.67 -5.53 -12.75
CA ASN A 25 -8.62 -6.82 -12.07
C ASN A 25 -8.13 -7.97 -12.97
N SER A 26 -8.35 -7.86 -14.28
CA SER A 26 -7.88 -8.83 -15.27
C SER A 26 -6.42 -8.59 -15.70
N GLN A 27 -5.90 -7.39 -15.50
CA GLN A 27 -4.53 -7.01 -15.86
C GLN A 27 -3.56 -7.10 -14.68
N VAL A 28 -4.04 -6.86 -13.47
CA VAL A 28 -3.26 -6.86 -12.24
C VAL A 28 -3.36 -8.21 -11.54
N SER A 29 -2.22 -8.86 -11.32
CA SER A 29 -2.15 -10.10 -10.56
C SER A 29 -2.10 -9.84 -9.05
N ASP A 30 -2.42 -10.86 -8.25
CA ASP A 30 -2.29 -10.78 -6.78
C ASP A 30 -0.83 -10.53 -6.37
N ASP A 31 0.13 -11.15 -7.07
CA ASP A 31 1.56 -10.94 -6.85
C ASP A 31 1.97 -9.48 -7.06
N GLU A 32 1.38 -8.78 -8.05
CA GLU A 32 1.66 -7.36 -8.28
C GLU A 32 1.09 -6.48 -7.17
N ILE A 33 -0.09 -6.82 -6.65
CA ILE A 33 -0.69 -6.11 -5.50
C ILE A 33 0.18 -6.33 -4.26
N LEU A 34 0.58 -7.57 -3.97
CA LEU A 34 1.48 -7.91 -2.87
C LEU A 34 2.81 -7.16 -2.98
N TYR A 35 3.38 -7.08 -4.17
CA TYR A 35 4.61 -6.32 -4.39
C TYR A 35 4.43 -4.82 -4.12
N ILE A 36 3.26 -4.25 -4.46
CA ILE A 36 2.96 -2.85 -4.12
C ILE A 36 2.86 -2.69 -2.60
N ILE A 37 2.15 -3.57 -1.91
CA ILE A 37 2.05 -3.59 -0.45
C ILE A 37 3.46 -3.61 0.15
N ASP A 38 4.29 -4.57 -0.24
CA ASP A 38 5.69 -4.67 0.20
C ASP A 38 6.45 -3.35 -0.03
N CYS A 39 6.29 -2.71 -1.19
CA CYS A 39 6.92 -1.42 -1.48
C CYS A 39 6.45 -0.29 -0.54
N ILE A 40 5.19 -0.31 -0.11
CA ILE A 40 4.63 0.65 0.84
C ILE A 40 5.29 0.48 2.21
N TRP A 41 5.35 -0.76 2.72
CA TRP A 41 6.05 -1.09 3.96
C TRP A 41 7.54 -0.70 3.91
N ASP A 42 8.20 -0.98 2.79
CA ASP A 42 9.59 -0.60 2.53
C ASP A 42 9.80 0.92 2.59
N TRP A 43 8.82 1.68 2.09
CA TRP A 43 8.83 3.13 2.15
C TRP A 43 8.59 3.64 3.57
N TYR A 44 7.67 3.01 4.32
CA TYR A 44 7.46 3.32 5.74
C TYR A 44 8.74 3.13 6.56
N GLU A 45 9.43 2.01 6.36
CA GLU A 45 10.71 1.74 7.03
C GLU A 45 11.77 2.80 6.70
N LYS A 46 11.91 3.13 5.41
CA LYS A 46 12.92 4.08 4.91
C LYS A 46 12.72 5.51 5.38
N ASN A 47 11.47 5.93 5.55
CA ASN A 47 11.15 7.28 5.99
C ASN A 47 10.95 7.37 7.51
N GLY A 48 10.91 6.24 8.22
CA GLY A 48 10.82 6.22 9.67
C GLY A 48 9.39 6.16 10.22
N TYR A 49 8.37 6.00 9.38
CA TYR A 49 6.97 5.90 9.79
C TYR A 49 6.68 4.67 10.67
N LEU A 50 7.51 3.62 10.59
CA LEU A 50 7.40 2.45 11.47
C LEU A 50 8.00 2.67 12.87
N LYS A 51 8.71 3.77 13.09
CA LYS A 51 9.34 4.06 14.39
C LYS A 51 8.35 4.78 15.28
N ILE A 52 7.83 4.05 16.26
CA ILE A 52 7.12 4.63 17.41
C ILE A 52 8.19 5.26 18.32
N ASP A 53 8.79 6.37 17.91
CA ASP A 53 9.59 7.18 18.82
C ASP A 53 8.61 7.95 19.70
N ALA A 54 8.60 7.63 21.00
CA ALA A 54 7.64 8.11 22.00
C ALA A 54 7.67 9.64 22.25
N ASP A 55 8.48 10.39 21.51
CA ASP A 55 8.64 11.85 21.57
C ASP A 55 8.13 12.56 20.29
N ILE A 56 7.73 11.82 19.24
CA ILE A 56 7.19 12.43 18.02
C ILE A 56 5.70 12.66 18.24
N THR A 57 5.36 13.92 18.51
CA THR A 57 3.99 14.42 18.69
C THR A 57 3.38 14.92 17.38
N ASP A 58 4.01 14.62 16.26
CA ASP A 58 3.56 15.04 14.96
C ASP A 58 2.79 13.90 14.30
N GLU A 59 1.51 14.17 14.02
CA GLU A 59 0.74 13.54 12.96
C GLU A 59 1.54 13.67 11.65
N GLU A 60 2.55 12.81 11.44
CA GLU A 60 3.28 12.78 10.17
C GLU A 60 2.35 12.23 9.10
N GLU A 61 1.61 13.14 8.45
CA GLU A 61 0.79 12.81 7.28
C GLU A 61 1.65 12.18 6.19
N ILE A 62 1.30 10.96 5.79
CA ILE A 62 1.96 10.24 4.71
C ILE A 62 1.77 11.01 3.40
N ASP A 63 2.88 11.41 2.77
CA ASP A 63 2.86 12.03 1.45
C ASP A 63 2.58 10.96 0.36
N ILE A 64 1.29 10.79 0.04
CA ILE A 64 0.80 9.80 -0.92
C ILE A 64 1.46 9.98 -2.30
N ASP A 65 1.70 11.23 -2.74
CA ASP A 65 2.33 11.49 -4.04
C ASP A 65 3.77 10.96 -4.07
N LYS A 66 4.54 11.15 -3.00
CA LYS A 66 5.89 10.58 -2.87
C LYS A 66 5.88 9.06 -2.76
N LEU A 67 4.93 8.50 -2.01
CA LEU A 67 4.77 7.06 -1.87
C LEU A 67 4.48 6.42 -3.24
N VAL A 68 3.49 6.95 -3.96
CA VAL A 68 3.12 6.50 -5.31
C VAL A 68 4.29 6.62 -6.28
N ALA A 69 5.05 7.72 -6.23
CA ALA A 69 6.25 7.89 -7.05
C ALA A 69 7.35 6.87 -6.71
N TYR A 70 7.50 6.51 -5.43
CA TYR A 70 8.44 5.49 -4.98
C TYR A 70 8.04 4.10 -5.49
N VAL A 71 6.77 3.70 -5.31
CA VAL A 71 6.25 2.40 -5.79
C VAL A 71 6.43 2.29 -7.32
N LYS A 72 6.09 3.34 -8.08
CA LYS A 72 6.33 3.39 -9.55
C LYS A 72 7.79 3.15 -9.92
N LYS A 73 8.72 3.67 -9.14
CA LYS A 73 10.16 3.53 -9.37
C LYS A 73 10.62 2.10 -9.08
N GLU A 74 10.14 1.47 -8.02
CA GLU A 74 10.49 0.08 -7.68
C GLU A 74 9.87 -0.90 -8.67
N LEU A 75 8.61 -0.71 -9.08
CA LEU A 75 7.97 -1.45 -10.18
C LEU A 75 8.80 -1.39 -11.48
N ARG A 76 9.28 -0.20 -11.84
CA ARG A 76 10.16 -0.03 -13.02
C ARG A 76 11.50 -0.77 -12.87
N ARG A 77 12.01 -0.93 -11.65
CA ARG A 77 13.25 -1.67 -11.36
C ARG A 77 13.03 -3.17 -11.38
N ALA A 78 11.87 -3.65 -10.95
CA ALA A 78 11.47 -5.06 -11.05
C ALA A 78 11.42 -5.54 -12.51
N GLY A 79 11.18 -4.62 -13.46
CA GLY A 79 11.49 -4.82 -14.89
C GLY A 79 10.46 -5.66 -15.66
N GLU A 80 9.57 -6.37 -14.99
CA GLU A 80 8.51 -7.18 -15.59
C GLU A 80 7.22 -7.08 -14.76
N THR A 81 6.55 -5.94 -14.85
CA THR A 81 5.20 -5.75 -14.31
C THR A 81 4.29 -5.30 -15.45
N LEU A 82 3.10 -5.89 -15.51
CA LEU A 82 2.03 -5.53 -16.44
C LEU A 82 1.27 -4.29 -15.96
N LEU A 83 1.47 -3.93 -14.69
CA LEU A 83 0.87 -2.79 -14.04
C LEU A 83 1.30 -1.47 -14.70
N VAL A 84 0.33 -0.75 -15.24
CA VAL A 84 0.59 0.58 -15.78
C VAL A 84 0.78 1.59 -14.63
N PRO A 85 1.62 2.62 -14.80
CA PRO A 85 1.82 3.64 -13.77
C PRO A 85 0.53 4.34 -13.32
N GLU A 86 -0.50 4.38 -14.16
CA GLU A 86 -1.81 4.95 -13.84
C GLU A 86 -2.62 4.07 -12.86
N ASP A 87 -2.30 2.78 -12.77
CA ASP A 87 -2.97 1.84 -11.87
C ASP A 87 -2.32 1.75 -10.49
N VAL A 88 -1.07 2.22 -10.35
CA VAL A 88 -0.37 2.23 -9.06
C VAL A 88 -1.08 3.12 -8.04
N GLU A 89 -1.45 4.33 -8.44
CA GLU A 89 -2.06 5.31 -7.53
C GLU A 89 -3.37 4.83 -6.89
N PRO A 90 -4.36 4.29 -7.64
CA PRO A 90 -5.57 3.77 -7.03
C PRO A 90 -5.32 2.55 -6.13
N ILE A 91 -4.32 1.71 -6.44
CA ILE A 91 -3.96 0.56 -5.59
C ILE A 91 -3.38 1.02 -4.26
N VAL A 92 -2.41 1.94 -4.29
CA VAL A 92 -1.82 2.52 -3.07
C VAL A 92 -2.89 3.18 -2.22
N LYS A 93 -3.79 3.96 -2.82
CA LYS A 93 -4.89 4.58 -2.07
C LYS A 93 -5.86 3.55 -1.47
N ALA A 94 -6.16 2.47 -2.18
CA ALA A 94 -7.04 1.42 -1.68
C ALA A 94 -6.40 0.64 -0.52
N GLU A 95 -5.09 0.46 -0.56
CA GLU A 95 -4.30 -0.15 0.51
C GLU A 95 -4.33 0.72 1.77
N LEU A 96 -4.02 2.01 1.66
CA LEU A 96 -4.11 2.96 2.78
C LEU A 96 -5.53 3.02 3.38
N GLN A 97 -6.56 2.99 2.54
CA GLN A 97 -7.96 2.93 3.00
C GLN A 97 -8.27 1.65 3.78
N TYR A 98 -7.66 0.53 3.38
CA TYR A 98 -7.78 -0.71 4.13
C TYR A 98 -7.06 -0.60 5.49
N GLU A 99 -5.86 -0.03 5.54
CA GLU A 99 -5.14 0.28 6.79
C GLU A 99 -6.00 1.18 7.71
N GLU A 100 -6.54 2.28 7.21
CA GLU A 100 -7.45 3.15 7.97
C GLU A 100 -8.68 2.38 8.48
N SER A 101 -9.23 1.48 7.66
CA SER A 101 -10.42 0.69 8.04
C SER A 101 -10.16 -0.32 9.17
N ILE A 102 -8.92 -0.76 9.36
CA ILE A 102 -8.52 -1.67 10.46
C ILE A 102 -8.04 -0.91 11.71
N GLU A 103 -7.56 0.32 11.55
CA GLU A 103 -7.15 1.20 12.66
C GLU A 103 -8.35 1.89 13.36
N ASP A 104 -9.46 2.14 12.65
CA ASP A 104 -10.66 2.79 13.21
C ASP A 104 -11.48 1.88 14.16
N PHE A 105 -11.03 0.64 14.44
CA PHE A 105 -11.74 -0.37 15.24
C PHE A 105 -11.18 -0.63 16.66
#